data_AF-A0A2U9IVT5-F1
#
_entry.id   AF-A0A2U9IVT5-F1
#
_cell.length_a   1.000
_cell.length_b   1.000
_cell.length_c   1.000
_cell.angle_alpha   90.00
_cell.angle_beta   90.00
_cell.angle_gamma   90.00
#
_symmetry.space_group_name_H-M   'P 1'
#
loop_
_entity.id
_entity.type
_entity.pdbx_description
1 polymer ?
#
loop_
_entity_poly.entity_id
_entity_poly.type
_entity_poly.pdbx_seq_one_letter_code
_entity_poly.pdbx_strand_id
1 'polypeptide(L)' 'MILRVFMDQGLKVEVTGDFFGSEDDLEILENDLSNVRPSNVKMLGVDGDELLERVKECLETEKASQP' A
#
# COMPACT_ATOMS: atom_id res chain seq x y z
N MET A 1 -1.28 -9.49 7.96
CA MET A 1 -0.71 -8.55 6.97
C MET A 1 -0.37 -7.25 7.68
N ILE A 2 0.79 -6.67 7.37
CA ILE A 2 1.29 -5.40 7.91
C ILE A 2 1.53 -4.49 6.71
N LEU A 3 0.85 -3.34 6.69
CA LEU A 3 1.03 -2.26 5.74
C LEU A 3 1.88 -1.16 6.40
N ARG A 4 2.95 -0.74 5.75
CA ARG A 4 3.76 0.41 6.19
C ARG A 4 3.74 1.48 5.11
N VAL A 5 3.51 2.72 5.53
CA VAL A 5 3.44 3.88 4.65
C VAL A 5 4.47 4.90 5.15
N PHE A 6 5.35 5.33 4.26
CA PHE A 6 6.42 6.29 4.55
C PHE A 6 6.23 7.54 3.69
N MET A 7 6.39 8.72 4.30
CA MET A 7 6.19 10.04 3.66
C MET A 7 7.41 10.97 3.86
N ASP A 8 8.62 10.48 3.56
CA ASP A 8 9.85 11.28 3.76
C ASP A 8 10.27 12.04 2.49
N GLN A 9 10.44 11.34 1.35
CA GLN A 9 10.83 11.91 0.05
C GLN A 9 9.86 11.53 -1.09
N GLY A 10 8.61 11.29 -0.73
CA GLY A 10 7.59 10.67 -1.59
C GLY A 10 6.83 9.60 -0.82
N LEU A 11 5.70 9.16 -1.37
CA LEU A 11 4.92 8.07 -0.79
C LEU A 11 5.62 6.74 -1.12
N LYS A 12 6.06 6.02 -0.09
CA LYS A 12 6.53 4.63 -0.22
C LYS A 12 5.61 3.72 0.59
N VAL A 13 5.19 2.63 -0.01
CA VAL A 13 4.35 1.60 0.60
C VAL A 13 5.12 0.29 0.66
N GLU A 14 5.09 -0.38 1.81
CA GLU A 14 5.61 -1.74 1.98
C GLU A 14 4.51 -2.65 2.56
N VAL A 15 4.31 -3.81 1.94
CA VAL A 15 3.32 -4.81 2.33
C VAL A 15 4.05 -6.08 2.73
N THR A 16 3.90 -6.47 4.01
CA THR A 16 4.54 -7.68 4.55
C THR A 16 3.53 -8.56 5.26
N GLY A 17 3.74 -9.87 5.25
CA GLY A 17 2.85 -10.80 5.93
C GLY A 17 2.85 -12.19 5.34
N ASP A 18 1.86 -12.98 5.76
CA ASP A 18 1.60 -14.31 5.23
C ASP A 18 0.57 -14.18 4.10
N PHE A 19 1.06 -14.12 2.88
CA PHE A 19 0.26 -14.08 1.65
C PHE A 19 0.92 -14.99 0.60
N PHE A 20 0.14 -15.46 -0.36
CA PHE A 20 0.66 -16.26 -1.46
C PHE A 20 0.61 -15.44 -2.76
N GLY A 21 1.79 -15.22 -3.34
CA GLY A 21 2.02 -14.48 -4.58
C GLY A 21 3.50 -14.48 -4.94
N SER A 22 3.84 -13.92 -6.10
CA SER A 22 5.24 -13.78 -6.51
C SER A 22 5.87 -12.51 -5.92
N GLU A 23 7.19 -12.44 -5.82
CA GLU A 23 7.89 -11.21 -5.44
C GLU A 23 7.64 -10.06 -6.44
N ASP A 24 7.51 -10.38 -7.73
CA ASP A 24 7.16 -9.44 -8.80
C ASP A 24 5.75 -8.85 -8.61
N ASP A 25 4.78 -9.70 -8.25
CA ASP A 25 3.40 -9.28 -7.94
C ASP A 25 3.38 -8.32 -6.75
N LEU A 26 4.17 -8.62 -5.71
CA LEU A 26 4.29 -7.76 -4.53
C LEU A 26 4.92 -6.40 -4.88
N GLU A 27 5.98 -6.39 -5.69
CA GLU A 27 6.64 -5.15 -6.12
C GLU A 27 5.69 -4.27 -6.93
N ILE A 28 4.91 -4.87 -7.85
CA ILE A 28 3.89 -4.14 -8.63
C ILE A 28 2.81 -3.57 -7.70
N LEU A 29 2.32 -4.37 -6.75
CA LEU A 29 1.31 -3.92 -5.78
C LEU A 29 1.83 -2.74 -4.95
N GLU A 30 3.02 -2.86 -4.36
CA GLU A 30 3.64 -1.81 -3.55
C GLU A 30 3.86 -0.52 -4.37
N ASN A 31 4.30 -0.66 -5.63
CA ASN A 31 4.46 0.46 -6.53
C ASN A 31 3.13 1.13 -6.90
N ASP A 32 2.09 0.37 -7.23
CA ASP A 32 0.75 0.90 -7.54
C ASP A 32 0.17 1.66 -6.33
N LEU A 33 0.27 1.08 -5.13
CA LEU A 33 -0.17 1.69 -3.87
C LEU A 33 0.63 2.96 -3.54
N SER A 34 1.94 2.94 -3.78
CA SER A 34 2.81 4.12 -3.63
C SER A 34 2.43 5.27 -4.58
N ASN A 35 1.79 4.96 -5.71
CA ASN A 35 1.24 5.94 -6.64
C ASN A 35 -0.24 6.26 -6.38
N VAL A 36 -0.83 5.71 -5.30
CA VAL A 36 -2.25 5.85 -4.94
C VAL A 36 -3.17 5.40 -6.08
N ARG A 37 -2.82 4.28 -6.72
CA ARG A 37 -3.58 3.68 -7.83
C ARG A 37 -4.08 2.29 -7.44
N PRO A 38 -5.24 1.86 -8.01
CA PRO A 38 -5.69 0.49 -7.86
C PRO A 38 -4.71 -0.45 -8.58
N SER A 39 -4.36 -1.55 -7.92
CA SER A 39 -3.53 -2.59 -8.52
C SER A 39 -4.42 -3.72 -9.05
N ASN A 40 -4.07 -4.24 -10.23
CA ASN A 40 -4.74 -5.41 -10.81
C ASN A 40 -4.08 -6.73 -10.39
N VAL A 41 -3.05 -6.67 -9.54
CA VAL A 41 -2.36 -7.83 -9.00
C VAL A 41 -3.31 -8.66 -8.14
N LYS A 42 -3.24 -9.99 -8.29
CA LYS A 42 -4.03 -10.93 -7.50
C LYS A 42 -3.12 -11.79 -6.64
N MET A 43 -3.03 -11.44 -5.36
CA MET A 43 -2.33 -12.23 -4.34
C MET A 43 -3.34 -12.83 -3.37
N LEU A 44 -3.17 -14.09 -3.01
CA LEU A 44 -4.07 -14.74 -2.05
C LEU A 44 -3.77 -14.24 -0.64
N GLY A 45 -4.81 -13.83 0.08
CA GLY A 45 -4.69 -13.25 1.42
C GLY A 45 -4.40 -11.74 1.41
N VAL A 46 -4.43 -11.11 0.24
CA VAL A 46 -4.30 -9.65 0.08
C VAL A 46 -5.48 -9.12 -0.74
N ASP A 47 -6.09 -8.05 -0.24
CA ASP A 47 -7.10 -7.29 -0.98
C ASP A 47 -6.51 -5.93 -1.36
N GLY A 48 -6.27 -5.72 -2.65
CA GLY A 48 -5.58 -4.53 -3.16
C GLY A 48 -6.39 -3.24 -3.00
N ASP A 49 -7.72 -3.34 -3.10
CA ASP A 49 -8.61 -2.20 -2.88
C ASP A 49 -8.63 -1.80 -1.41
N GLU A 50 -8.74 -2.77 -0.48
CA GLU A 50 -8.66 -2.50 0.97
C GLU A 50 -7.32 -1.82 1.33
N LEU A 51 -6.21 -2.32 0.77
CA LEU A 51 -4.89 -1.71 1.00
C LEU A 51 -4.81 -0.28 0.48
N LEU A 52 -5.37 -0.01 -0.70
CA LEU A 52 -5.39 1.33 -1.27
C LEU A 52 -6.23 2.30 -0.42
N GLU A 53 -7.37 1.85 0.10
CA GLU A 53 -8.18 2.65 1.03
C GLU A 53 -7.38 2.98 2.29
N ARG A 54 -6.69 2.00 2.89
CA ARG A 54 -5.84 2.23 4.07
C ARG A 54 -4.69 3.19 3.81
N VAL A 55 -4.06 3.11 2.63
CA VAL A 55 -3.03 4.07 2.22
C VAL A 55 -3.62 5.49 2.17
N LYS A 56 -4.81 5.68 1.58
CA LYS A 56 -5.48 6.99 1.52
C LYS A 56 -5.82 7.52 2.91
N GLU A 57 -6.34 6.68 3.80
CA GLU A 57 -6.63 7.06 5.19
C GLU A 57 -5.37 7.53 5.93
N CYS A 58 -4.22 6.87 5.72
CA CYS A 58 -2.94 7.31 6.28
C CYS A 58 -2.52 8.69 5.76
N LEU A 59 -2.69 8.96 4.46
CA LEU A 59 -2.39 10.26 3.86
C LEU A 59 -3.29 11.38 4.40
N GLU A 60 -4.57 11.09 4.61
CA GLU A 60 -5.52 12.07 5.17
C GLU A 60 -5.23 12.37 6.63
N THR A 61 -4.83 11.37 7.41
CA THR A 61 -4.48 11.52 8.83
C THR A 61 -3.21 12.37 9.02
N GLU A 62 -2.19 12.20 8.17
CA GLU A 62 -1.01 13.07 8.22
C GLU A 62 -1.32 14.50 7.81
N LYS A 63 -2.18 14.72 6.81
CA LYS A 63 -2.63 16.07 6.44
C LYS A 63 -3.45 16.74 7.54
N ALA A 64 -4.27 15.99 8.26
CA ALA A 64 -5.05 16.50 9.40
C ALA A 64 -4.19 16.81 10.64
N SER A 65 -2.96 16.29 10.69
CA SER A 65 -2.03 16.47 11.81
C SER A 65 -1.02 17.61 11.59
N GLN A 66 -1.02 18.27 10.43
CA GLN A 66 -0.26 19.50 10.18
C GLN A 66 -1.15 20.74 10.45
N PRO A 67 -0.92 21.49 11.55
CA PRO A 67 -1.68 22.70 11.89
C PRO A 67 -1.36 23.91 10.98
#